data_AF-A0A0K1EGL1-F1
#
_entry.id   AF-A0A0K1EGL1-F1
#
_cell.length_a   1.000
_cell.length_b   1.000
_cell.length_c   1.000
_cell.angle_alpha   90.00
_cell.angle_beta   90.00
_cell.angle_gamma   90.00
#
_symmetry.space_group_name_H-M   'P 1'
#
loop_
_entity.id
_entity.type
_entity.pdbx_description
1 polymer ?
#
loop_
_entity_poly.entity_id
_entity_poly.type
_entity_poly.pdbx_seq_one_letter_code
_entity_poly.pdbx_strand_id
1 'polypeptide(L)'
;MMRSALCLGSLLAFLSACGSPPPPEAPEPLAEPAPAAPVEPAPAAPAEPVAEEPKTPAPAAAPEPEPSDAEVLARDFLKTGGRRIGYSATKKGFAYPLEQRNQEGFRLDILFTDEEGRKKDVIAVCDFASCVERLDEVSKTLRPKLAERLQSEGYESIRGIGWPSGRDELEVGVLGMKLRYTGGRLEGLREGKPAATLGRLGAKAPELLAIFVVPESKRLGVLVKPADGKGVVQELHVVKLP
;
A
#
# COMPACT_ATOMS: atom_id res chain seq x y z
N MET A 1 18.74 63.30 -3.86
CA MET A 1 19.33 63.87 -2.63
C MET A 1 19.34 62.79 -1.56
N MET A 2 20.52 62.52 -0.98
CA MET A 2 20.85 62.08 0.40
C MET A 2 20.00 61.00 1.11
N ARG A 3 20.51 60.07 1.93
CA ARG A 3 21.83 59.51 2.30
C ARG A 3 21.56 58.67 3.58
N SER A 4 22.28 57.56 3.76
CA SER A 4 22.74 56.98 5.05
C SER A 4 21.70 56.32 5.99
N ALA A 5 21.98 55.31 6.84
CA ALA A 5 23.16 54.51 7.25
C ALA A 5 22.60 53.20 7.90
N LEU A 6 23.15 52.00 7.69
CA LEU A 6 24.27 51.34 8.40
C LEU A 6 24.21 51.40 9.94
N CYS A 7 23.91 50.26 10.56
CA CYS A 7 24.35 49.90 11.91
C CYS A 7 24.91 48.47 11.92
N LEU A 8 26.23 48.39 12.05
CA LEU A 8 27.02 47.24 12.50
C LEU A 8 26.77 46.99 14.00
N GLY A 9 26.89 45.74 14.44
CA GLY A 9 26.97 45.38 15.87
C GLY A 9 27.31 43.91 16.08
N SER A 10 28.60 43.61 16.15
CA SER A 10 29.24 42.31 16.39
C SER A 10 28.96 41.71 17.78
N LEU A 11 29.05 40.38 17.90
CA LEU A 11 29.75 39.73 19.02
C LEU A 11 30.10 38.27 18.69
N LEU A 12 31.41 38.01 18.61
CA LEU A 12 32.04 36.70 18.65
C LEU A 12 31.94 36.09 20.06
N ALA A 13 31.81 34.77 20.14
CA ALA A 13 32.43 33.98 21.19
C ALA A 13 32.76 32.57 20.68
N PHE A 14 34.06 32.26 20.69
CA PHE A 14 34.67 30.95 20.49
C PHE A 14 34.29 29.98 21.63
N LEU A 15 34.28 28.67 21.36
CA LEU A 15 35.02 27.67 22.14
C LEU A 15 35.00 26.28 21.48
N SER A 16 36.19 25.66 21.55
CA SER A 16 36.66 24.39 21.02
C SER A 16 36.11 23.16 21.75
N ALA A 17 36.07 22.01 21.07
CA ALA A 17 36.39 20.67 21.61
C ALA A 17 36.34 19.63 20.47
N CYS A 18 37.48 19.09 20.05
CA CYS A 18 37.98 17.74 20.38
C CYS A 18 37.54 16.65 19.39
N GLY A 19 38.53 16.14 18.68
CA GLY A 19 38.40 15.01 17.77
C GLY A 19 38.06 13.70 18.48
N SER A 20 37.66 12.73 17.67
CA SER A 20 37.48 11.34 18.06
C SER A 20 38.14 10.41 17.04
N PRO A 21 38.60 9.24 17.50
CA PRO A 21 39.74 8.49 16.95
C PRO A 21 39.37 7.62 15.73
N PRO A 22 40.38 7.06 15.02
CA PRO A 22 40.11 6.12 13.94
C PRO A 22 39.50 4.81 14.47
N PRO A 23 38.69 4.11 13.65
CA PRO A 23 38.06 2.86 14.03
C PRO A 23 39.08 1.71 14.14
N PRO A 24 38.77 0.67 14.95
CA PRO A 24 39.63 -0.49 15.19
C PRO A 24 39.73 -1.42 13.97
N GLU A 25 40.89 -2.09 13.85
CA GLU A 25 41.15 -3.16 12.87
C GLU A 25 40.16 -4.32 13.01
N ALA A 26 39.70 -4.81 11.85
CA ALA A 26 38.88 -6.00 11.75
C ALA A 26 39.74 -7.26 11.99
N PRO A 27 39.26 -8.24 12.78
CA PRO A 27 39.93 -9.53 12.91
C PRO A 27 39.86 -10.35 11.62
N GLU A 28 40.94 -11.07 11.32
CA GLU A 28 41.07 -12.01 10.21
C GLU A 28 39.99 -13.12 10.26
N PRO A 29 39.49 -13.58 9.10
CA PRO A 29 38.53 -14.68 9.05
C PRO A 29 39.19 -16.02 9.38
N LEU A 30 38.63 -16.71 10.37
CA LEU A 30 38.89 -18.12 10.67
C LEU A 30 38.48 -19.00 9.48
N ALA A 31 39.36 -19.94 9.15
CA ALA A 31 39.24 -20.89 8.05
C ALA A 31 38.00 -21.80 8.14
N GLU A 32 37.36 -22.02 7.00
CA GLU A 32 36.34 -23.06 6.77
C GLU A 32 36.91 -24.47 6.99
N PRO A 33 36.18 -25.38 7.67
CA PRO A 33 36.39 -26.81 7.51
C PRO A 33 35.54 -27.39 6.36
N ALA A 34 36.19 -28.32 5.65
CA ALA A 34 35.82 -28.93 4.38
C ALA A 34 34.48 -29.71 4.34
N PRO A 35 33.86 -29.86 3.14
CA PRO A 35 32.67 -30.68 2.95
C PRO A 35 32.98 -32.18 3.02
N ALA A 36 32.09 -32.94 3.66
CA ALA A 36 32.10 -34.40 3.65
C ALA A 36 31.66 -34.94 2.27
N ALA A 37 32.39 -35.95 1.78
CA ALA A 37 32.10 -36.65 0.53
C ALA A 37 30.84 -37.54 0.65
N PRO A 38 30.04 -37.70 -0.42
CA PRO A 38 28.88 -38.58 -0.48
C PRO A 38 29.23 -39.99 -1.01
N VAL A 39 28.18 -40.82 -1.20
CA VAL A 39 28.09 -42.14 -1.89
C VAL A 39 28.04 -43.30 -0.86
N GLU A 40 27.04 -44.20 -0.82
CA GLU A 40 26.32 -44.92 -1.89
C GLU A 40 25.02 -45.58 -1.34
N PRO A 41 23.91 -45.74 -2.09
CA PRO A 41 22.83 -46.66 -1.76
C PRO A 41 22.93 -47.97 -2.56
N ALA A 42 22.87 -49.11 -1.85
CA ALA A 42 22.82 -50.45 -2.43
C ALA A 42 21.36 -50.97 -2.62
N PRO A 43 21.12 -51.94 -3.51
CA PRO A 43 19.91 -52.05 -4.32
C PRO A 43 18.78 -52.93 -3.75
N ALA A 44 17.61 -52.76 -4.37
CA ALA A 44 16.33 -53.41 -4.10
C ALA A 44 16.31 -54.92 -4.35
N ALA A 45 15.46 -55.62 -3.58
CA ALA A 45 14.98 -56.98 -3.86
C ALA A 45 13.44 -56.95 -4.04
N PRO A 46 12.87 -57.73 -4.98
CA PRO A 46 11.45 -57.70 -5.31
C PRO A 46 10.63 -58.74 -4.52
N ALA A 47 9.38 -58.40 -4.17
CA ALA A 47 8.39 -59.38 -3.70
C ALA A 47 6.96 -59.00 -4.13
N GLU A 48 6.44 -59.83 -5.04
CA GLU A 48 5.06 -60.31 -5.25
C GLU A 48 3.86 -59.34 -5.49
N PRO A 49 2.98 -59.65 -6.47
CA PRO A 49 1.81 -58.84 -6.78
C PRO A 49 0.65 -59.15 -5.84
N VAL A 50 0.23 -58.15 -5.06
CA VAL A 50 -1.04 -58.18 -4.32
C VAL A 50 -2.17 -57.78 -5.27
N ALA A 51 -3.19 -58.64 -5.36
CA ALA A 51 -4.39 -58.43 -6.16
C ALA A 51 -5.06 -57.08 -5.83
N GLU A 52 -5.31 -56.30 -6.88
CA GLU A 52 -5.97 -55.00 -6.80
C GLU A 52 -7.48 -55.21 -6.58
N GLU A 53 -7.99 -54.89 -5.38
CA GLU A 53 -9.43 -54.70 -5.18
C GLU A 53 -9.91 -53.51 -6.02
N PRO A 54 -11.11 -53.58 -6.63
CA PRO A 54 -11.63 -52.48 -7.41
C PRO A 54 -11.90 -51.28 -6.50
N LYS A 55 -11.07 -50.24 -6.61
CA LYS A 55 -11.30 -48.94 -5.99
C LYS A 55 -12.63 -48.37 -6.48
N THR A 56 -13.63 -48.37 -5.61
CA THR A 56 -14.81 -47.53 -5.73
C THR A 56 -14.34 -46.09 -6.02
N PRO A 57 -14.82 -45.42 -7.08
CA PRO A 57 -14.41 -44.06 -7.37
C PRO A 57 -14.75 -43.15 -6.19
N ALA A 58 -13.74 -42.45 -5.69
CA ALA A 58 -13.90 -41.46 -4.63
C ALA A 58 -14.93 -40.41 -5.08
N PRO A 59 -15.89 -40.00 -4.22
CA PRO A 59 -16.81 -38.93 -4.56
C PRO A 59 -16.04 -37.68 -4.95
N ALA A 60 -16.40 -37.08 -6.08
CA ALA A 60 -15.87 -35.79 -6.49
C ALA A 60 -16.09 -34.78 -5.35
N ALA A 61 -15.00 -34.21 -4.84
CA ALA A 61 -15.07 -33.17 -3.83
C ALA A 61 -15.98 -32.05 -4.35
N ALA A 62 -16.99 -31.68 -3.56
CA ALA A 62 -17.85 -30.56 -3.87
C ALA A 62 -16.99 -29.31 -4.12
N PRO A 63 -17.32 -28.47 -5.12
CA PRO A 63 -16.57 -27.25 -5.38
C PRO A 63 -16.56 -26.40 -4.10
N GLU A 64 -15.37 -25.98 -3.67
CA GLU A 64 -15.24 -25.06 -2.54
C GLU A 64 -16.06 -23.79 -2.82
N PRO A 65 -16.77 -23.25 -1.82
CA PRO A 65 -17.53 -22.03 -1.99
C PRO A 65 -16.60 -20.91 -2.43
N GLU A 66 -16.99 -20.17 -3.47
CA GLU A 66 -16.21 -19.02 -3.94
C GLU A 66 -16.07 -18.00 -2.81
N PRO A 67 -14.87 -17.41 -2.62
CA PRO A 67 -14.67 -16.43 -1.58
C PRO A 67 -15.54 -15.21 -1.83
N SER A 68 -16.14 -14.67 -0.77
CA SER A 68 -16.92 -13.44 -0.82
C SER A 68 -16.06 -12.24 -1.26
N ASP A 69 -16.71 -11.20 -1.81
CA ASP A 69 -16.01 -9.97 -2.20
C ASP A 69 -15.25 -9.31 -1.03
N ALA A 70 -15.79 -9.41 0.19
CA ALA A 70 -15.14 -8.94 1.41
C ALA A 70 -13.88 -9.74 1.75
N GLU A 71 -13.89 -11.07 1.56
CA GLU A 71 -12.71 -11.92 1.74
C GLU A 71 -11.62 -11.63 0.70
N VAL A 72 -12.03 -11.41 -0.56
CA VAL A 72 -11.12 -10.99 -1.64
C VAL A 72 -10.48 -9.64 -1.31
N LEU A 73 -11.28 -8.66 -0.85
CA LEU A 73 -10.80 -7.35 -0.46
C LEU A 73 -9.86 -7.42 0.75
N ALA A 74 -10.22 -8.16 1.79
CA ALA A 74 -9.38 -8.37 2.98
C ALA A 74 -8.03 -9.00 2.62
N ARG A 75 -8.04 -10.02 1.75
CA ARG A 75 -6.82 -10.64 1.22
C ARG A 75 -5.96 -9.61 0.47
N ASP A 76 -6.56 -8.83 -0.40
CA ASP A 76 -5.84 -7.86 -1.24
C ASP A 76 -5.24 -6.72 -0.41
N PHE A 77 -5.89 -6.33 0.69
CA PHE A 77 -5.33 -5.38 1.65
C PHE A 77 -4.06 -5.90 2.32
N LEU A 78 -4.00 -7.20 2.62
CA LEU A 78 -2.90 -7.82 3.35
C LEU A 78 -1.75 -8.31 2.45
N LYS A 79 -2.02 -8.63 1.17
CA LYS A 79 -1.05 -9.32 0.31
C LYS A 79 0.03 -8.41 -0.29
N THR A 80 -0.26 -7.13 -0.57
CA THR A 80 0.72 -6.18 -1.17
C THR A 80 0.35 -4.70 -0.95
N GLY A 81 -0.31 -4.38 0.17
CA GLY A 81 -0.40 -3.02 0.67
C GLY A 81 -0.93 -1.91 -0.26
N GLY A 82 -1.92 -2.13 -1.14
CA GLY A 82 -2.62 -0.91 -1.61
C GLY A 82 -3.34 -0.79 -2.92
N ARG A 83 -3.27 -1.73 -3.87
CA ARG A 83 -3.82 -1.47 -5.22
C ARG A 83 -5.34 -1.40 -5.28
N ARG A 84 -6.00 -1.95 -4.26
CA ARG A 84 -7.45 -1.91 -4.12
C ARG A 84 -7.84 -1.11 -2.90
N ILE A 85 -8.98 -0.45 -3.01
CA ILE A 85 -9.67 0.17 -1.90
C ILE A 85 -11.12 -0.36 -1.87
N GLY A 86 -11.74 -0.27 -0.71
CA GLY A 86 -13.15 -0.53 -0.52
C GLY A 86 -13.94 0.75 -0.37
N TYR A 87 -15.21 0.72 -0.73
CA TYR A 87 -16.20 1.75 -0.38
C TYR A 87 -17.42 1.10 0.26
N SER A 88 -17.99 1.77 1.26
CA SER A 88 -19.26 1.36 1.87
C SER A 88 -20.28 2.47 1.69
N ALA A 89 -21.40 2.14 1.03
CA ALA A 89 -22.55 3.04 0.92
C ALA A 89 -23.22 3.25 2.29
N THR A 90 -23.22 2.22 3.14
CA THR A 90 -23.80 2.25 4.48
C THR A 90 -22.99 3.15 5.42
N LYS A 91 -21.66 3.02 5.41
CA LYS A 91 -20.77 3.86 6.23
C LYS A 91 -20.45 5.20 5.58
N LYS A 92 -20.75 5.36 4.29
CA LYS A 92 -20.37 6.53 3.48
C LYS A 92 -18.89 6.81 3.65
N GLY A 93 -18.06 5.86 3.24
CA GLY A 93 -16.65 5.91 3.55
C GLY A 93 -15.80 4.94 2.75
N PHE A 94 -14.50 5.18 2.78
CA PHE A 94 -13.49 4.36 2.11
C PHE A 94 -12.71 3.54 3.13
N ALA A 95 -12.25 2.36 2.69
CA ALA A 95 -11.27 1.56 3.40
C ALA A 95 -10.07 1.33 2.49
N TYR A 96 -8.84 1.49 2.98
CA TYR A 96 -7.65 1.29 2.16
C TYR A 96 -6.41 0.90 2.99
N PRO A 97 -5.43 0.18 2.40
CA PRO A 97 -4.17 -0.11 3.06
C PRO A 97 -3.23 1.10 3.02
N LEU A 98 -2.60 1.40 4.15
CA LEU A 98 -1.49 2.33 4.28
C LEU A 98 -0.21 1.54 4.51
N GLU A 99 0.67 1.54 3.50
CA GLU A 99 2.00 0.96 3.62
C GLU A 99 3.04 2.08 3.86
N GLN A 100 3.93 1.85 4.82
CA GLN A 100 5.07 2.71 5.11
C GLN A 100 6.34 1.89 4.99
N ARG A 101 7.40 2.42 4.37
CA ARG A 101 8.69 1.75 4.19
C ARG A 101 9.82 2.59 4.77
N ASN A 102 10.78 1.94 5.41
CA ASN A 102 12.03 2.54 5.84
C ASN A 102 13.20 1.58 5.52
N GLN A 103 14.38 1.83 6.08
CA GLN A 103 15.55 0.96 5.88
C GLN A 103 15.43 -0.40 6.58
N GLU A 104 14.61 -0.47 7.62
CA GLU A 104 14.46 -1.64 8.49
C GLU A 104 13.35 -2.58 8.00
N GLY A 105 12.43 -2.10 7.17
CA GLY A 105 11.32 -2.90 6.66
C GLY A 105 10.13 -2.08 6.18
N PHE A 106 8.93 -2.60 6.42
CA PHE A 106 7.68 -1.92 6.12
C PHE A 106 6.65 -2.12 7.22
N ARG A 107 5.77 -1.15 7.42
CA ARG A 107 4.60 -1.22 8.29
C ARG A 107 3.33 -1.24 7.43
N LEU A 108 2.30 -1.94 7.90
CA LEU A 108 0.99 -1.97 7.25
C LEU A 108 -0.12 -1.64 8.25
N ASP A 109 -0.96 -0.66 7.90
CA ASP A 109 -2.21 -0.36 8.59
C ASP A 109 -3.38 -0.42 7.57
N ILE A 110 -4.59 -0.71 8.04
CA ILE A 110 -5.83 -0.51 7.26
C ILE A 110 -6.55 0.71 7.80
N LEU A 111 -6.76 1.71 6.95
CA LEU A 111 -7.42 2.96 7.26
C LEU A 111 -8.87 2.96 6.81
N PHE A 112 -9.75 3.47 7.67
CA PHE A 112 -11.15 3.75 7.35
C PHE A 112 -11.39 5.26 7.41
N THR A 113 -11.94 5.83 6.35
CA THR A 113 -12.22 7.27 6.22
C THR A 113 -13.67 7.53 5.83
N ASP A 114 -14.18 8.73 6.14
CA ASP A 114 -15.48 9.19 5.63
C ASP A 114 -15.37 9.82 4.23
N GLU A 115 -16.51 10.26 3.67
CA GLU A 115 -16.57 10.93 2.36
C GLU A 115 -15.91 12.31 2.32
N GLU A 116 -15.44 12.82 3.45
CA GLU A 116 -14.63 14.03 3.55
C GLU A 116 -13.13 13.70 3.67
N GLY A 117 -12.77 12.42 3.68
CA GLY A 117 -11.39 11.95 3.84
C GLY A 117 -10.88 12.00 5.29
N ARG A 118 -11.76 12.23 6.27
CA ARG A 118 -11.36 12.22 7.69
C ARG A 118 -11.20 10.78 8.15
N LYS A 119 -10.07 10.47 8.77
CA LYS A 119 -9.80 9.17 9.39
C LYS A 119 -10.79 8.92 10.52
N LYS A 120 -11.50 7.80 10.47
CA LYS A 120 -12.45 7.34 11.49
C LYS A 120 -11.84 6.24 12.35
N ASP A 121 -11.12 5.33 11.72
CA ASP A 121 -10.57 4.16 12.39
C ASP A 121 -9.31 3.64 11.69
N VAL A 122 -8.52 2.87 12.43
CA VAL A 122 -7.27 2.22 12.02
C VAL A 122 -7.24 0.81 12.57
N ILE A 123 -6.95 -0.15 11.72
CA ILE A 123 -6.50 -1.48 12.14
C ILE A 123 -5.00 -1.56 11.87
N ALA A 124 -4.18 -1.58 12.93
CA ALA A 124 -2.77 -1.88 12.80
C ALA A 124 -2.61 -3.36 12.42
N VAL A 125 -1.96 -3.64 11.29
CA VAL A 125 -1.72 -5.03 10.85
C VAL A 125 -0.44 -5.53 11.49
N CYS A 126 0.67 -4.83 11.25
CA CYS A 126 1.98 -5.14 11.82
C CYS A 126 2.88 -3.90 11.76
N ASP A 127 3.87 -3.84 12.64
CA ASP A 127 4.93 -2.83 12.62
C ASP A 127 6.10 -3.22 11.70
N PHE A 128 7.11 -2.35 11.60
CA PHE A 128 8.24 -2.52 10.69
C PHE A 128 8.97 -3.86 10.87
N ALA A 129 9.25 -4.27 12.11
CA ALA A 129 9.94 -5.52 12.40
C ALA A 129 9.02 -6.73 12.12
N SER A 130 7.79 -6.70 12.62
CA SER A 130 6.88 -7.84 12.54
C SER A 130 6.38 -8.10 11.12
N CYS A 131 6.20 -7.08 10.29
CA CYS A 131 5.76 -7.28 8.91
C CYS A 131 6.85 -7.96 8.06
N VAL A 132 8.13 -7.68 8.31
CA VAL A 132 9.22 -8.31 7.55
C VAL A 132 9.29 -9.81 7.82
N GLU A 133 9.15 -10.20 9.09
CA GLU A 133 9.33 -11.59 9.50
C GLU A 133 8.04 -12.42 9.47
N ARG A 134 6.89 -11.79 9.72
CA ARG A 134 5.67 -12.51 10.14
C ARG A 134 4.39 -12.09 9.42
N LEU A 135 4.47 -11.33 8.32
CA LEU A 135 3.27 -10.86 7.60
C LEU A 135 2.34 -12.02 7.22
N ASP A 136 2.86 -13.16 6.78
CA ASP A 136 2.02 -14.31 6.39
C ASP A 136 1.22 -14.89 7.56
N GLU A 137 1.84 -14.97 8.74
CA GLU A 137 1.21 -15.47 9.97
C GLU A 137 0.14 -14.50 10.49
N VAL A 138 0.49 -13.21 10.52
CA VAL A 138 -0.42 -12.12 10.86
C VAL A 138 -1.61 -12.11 9.89
N SER A 139 -1.35 -12.27 8.60
CA SER A 139 -2.38 -12.26 7.55
C SER A 139 -3.35 -13.43 7.71
N LYS A 140 -2.87 -14.64 7.99
CA LYS A 140 -3.76 -15.80 8.24
C LYS A 140 -4.70 -15.56 9.43
N THR A 141 -4.21 -14.91 10.47
CA THR A 141 -4.97 -14.62 11.69
C THR A 141 -5.94 -13.46 11.51
N LEU A 142 -5.52 -12.40 10.83
CA LEU A 142 -6.27 -11.15 10.72
C LEU A 142 -7.31 -11.19 9.58
N ARG A 143 -7.00 -11.87 8.48
CA ARG A 143 -7.86 -11.94 7.29
C ARG A 143 -9.32 -12.29 7.60
N PRO A 144 -9.66 -13.35 8.37
CA PRO A 144 -11.06 -13.67 8.64
C PRO A 144 -11.78 -12.54 9.41
N LYS A 145 -11.11 -11.94 10.40
CA LYS A 145 -11.67 -10.81 11.18
C LYS A 145 -11.88 -9.56 10.32
N LEU A 146 -10.93 -9.28 9.43
CA LEU A 146 -11.03 -8.17 8.50
C LEU A 146 -12.16 -8.38 7.48
N ALA A 147 -12.27 -9.59 6.93
CA ALA A 147 -13.34 -9.95 6.00
C ALA A 147 -14.73 -9.82 6.64
N GLU A 148 -14.91 -10.36 7.85
CA GLU A 148 -16.15 -10.23 8.61
C GLU A 148 -16.53 -8.76 8.84
N ARG A 149 -15.55 -7.93 9.24
CA ARG A 149 -15.78 -6.50 9.42
C ARG A 149 -16.20 -5.82 8.12
N LEU A 150 -15.44 -6.03 7.04
CA LEU A 150 -15.74 -5.45 5.73
C LEU A 150 -17.14 -5.85 5.26
N GLN A 151 -17.52 -7.12 5.41
CA GLN A 151 -18.85 -7.62 5.07
C GLN A 151 -19.93 -6.97 5.93
N SER A 152 -19.78 -6.97 7.25
CA SER A 152 -20.79 -6.43 8.19
C SER A 152 -21.01 -4.93 8.03
N GLU A 153 -19.96 -4.19 7.64
CA GLU A 153 -20.02 -2.76 7.39
C GLU A 153 -20.34 -2.42 5.92
N GLY A 154 -20.51 -3.43 5.07
CA GLY A 154 -20.87 -3.26 3.66
C GLY A 154 -19.79 -2.61 2.80
N TYR A 155 -18.52 -2.87 3.08
CA TYR A 155 -17.41 -2.44 2.23
C TYR A 155 -17.23 -3.41 1.07
N GLU A 156 -17.32 -2.87 -0.13
CA GLU A 156 -17.13 -3.61 -1.38
C GLU A 156 -15.93 -3.05 -2.15
N SER A 157 -15.26 -3.91 -2.91
CA SER A 157 -14.13 -3.49 -3.73
C SER A 157 -14.60 -2.61 -4.88
N ILE A 158 -14.02 -1.42 -5.01
CA ILE A 158 -14.31 -0.53 -6.14
C ILE A 158 -13.19 -0.57 -7.17
N ARG A 159 -13.59 -0.50 -8.45
CA ARG A 159 -12.65 -0.56 -9.57
C ARG A 159 -11.82 0.72 -9.66
N GLY A 160 -10.51 0.56 -9.56
CA GLY A 160 -9.54 1.63 -9.82
C GLY A 160 -9.24 1.79 -11.31
N ILE A 161 -9.01 3.02 -11.72
CA ILE A 161 -8.42 3.38 -13.01
C ILE A 161 -7.01 3.88 -12.73
N GLY A 162 -6.01 3.12 -13.19
CA GLY A 162 -4.61 3.49 -13.02
C GLY A 162 -4.28 4.78 -13.76
N TRP A 163 -3.51 5.65 -13.14
CA TRP A 163 -3.04 6.87 -13.78
C TRP A 163 -1.73 6.58 -14.54
N PRO A 164 -1.67 6.78 -15.86
CA PRO A 164 -0.45 6.48 -16.61
C PRO A 164 0.68 7.45 -16.25
N SER A 165 1.87 6.93 -15.98
CA SER A 165 3.05 7.74 -15.66
C SER A 165 3.37 8.72 -16.79
N GLY A 166 3.72 9.97 -16.42
CA GLY A 166 4.08 11.03 -17.37
C GLY A 166 2.91 11.62 -18.16
N ARG A 167 1.65 11.28 -17.83
CA ARG A 167 0.46 11.89 -18.41
C ARG A 167 -0.17 12.87 -17.43
N ASP A 168 -0.50 14.06 -17.92
CA ASP A 168 -1.22 15.05 -17.13
C ASP A 168 -2.74 14.90 -17.25
N GLU A 169 -3.22 14.12 -18.23
CA GLU A 169 -4.64 13.99 -18.53
C GLU A 169 -5.09 12.53 -18.66
N LEU A 170 -6.28 12.24 -18.14
CA LEU A 170 -6.93 10.94 -18.18
C LEU A 170 -8.41 11.08 -18.53
N GLU A 171 -8.85 10.41 -19.59
CA GLU A 171 -10.27 10.34 -19.91
C GLU A 171 -10.98 9.32 -19.01
N VAL A 172 -12.09 9.72 -18.40
CA VAL A 172 -12.84 8.88 -17.47
C VAL A 172 -14.27 8.77 -17.98
N GLY A 173 -14.53 7.71 -18.77
CA GLY A 173 -15.81 7.52 -19.47
C GLY A 173 -17.02 7.57 -18.53
N VAL A 174 -16.94 6.96 -17.35
CA VAL A 174 -18.02 6.97 -16.35
C VAL A 174 -18.35 8.36 -15.79
N LEU A 175 -17.43 9.33 -15.92
CA LEU A 175 -17.65 10.71 -15.50
C LEU A 175 -18.07 11.63 -16.67
N GLY A 176 -18.02 11.14 -17.91
CA GLY A 176 -18.23 11.94 -19.11
C GLY A 176 -17.32 13.17 -19.18
N MET A 177 -16.11 13.07 -18.60
CA MET A 177 -15.15 14.17 -18.53
C MET A 177 -13.72 13.65 -18.52
N LYS A 178 -12.79 14.52 -18.87
CA LYS A 178 -11.36 14.27 -18.73
C LYS A 178 -10.87 14.86 -17.41
N LEU A 179 -10.05 14.12 -16.68
CA LEU A 179 -9.36 14.63 -15.51
C LEU A 179 -7.98 15.12 -15.91
N ARG A 180 -7.56 16.25 -15.34
CA ARG A 180 -6.22 16.81 -15.51
C ARG A 180 -5.55 16.97 -14.16
N TYR A 181 -4.31 16.52 -14.05
CA TYR A 181 -3.50 16.64 -12.87
C TYR A 181 -2.27 17.49 -13.15
N THR A 182 -2.11 18.59 -12.42
CA THR A 182 -0.96 19.48 -12.59
C THR A 182 -0.63 20.13 -11.26
N GLY A 183 0.63 19.99 -10.81
CA GLY A 183 1.15 20.70 -9.64
C GLY A 183 0.35 20.47 -8.35
N GLY A 184 -0.11 19.25 -8.08
CA GLY A 184 -0.91 18.95 -6.88
C GLY A 184 -2.40 19.25 -7.02
N ARG A 185 -2.87 19.70 -8.18
CA ARG A 185 -4.28 20.03 -8.41
C ARG A 185 -4.92 19.04 -9.37
N LEU A 186 -6.10 18.55 -8.98
CA LEU A 186 -6.96 17.76 -9.85
C LEU A 186 -8.08 18.64 -10.41
N GLU A 187 -8.21 18.68 -11.73
CA GLU A 187 -9.20 19.43 -12.48
C GLU A 187 -10.05 18.50 -13.33
N GLY A 188 -11.33 18.85 -13.52
CA GLY A 188 -12.24 18.22 -14.46
C GLY A 188 -12.44 19.09 -15.69
N LEU A 189 -12.26 18.52 -16.87
CA LEU A 189 -12.40 19.15 -18.18
C LEU A 189 -13.61 18.56 -18.89
N ARG A 190 -14.59 19.41 -19.18
CA ARG A 190 -15.77 19.07 -19.99
C ARG A 190 -15.78 19.94 -21.24
N GLU A 191 -16.19 19.36 -22.36
CA GLU A 191 -16.29 20.07 -23.62
C GLU A 191 -17.22 21.30 -23.48
N GLY A 192 -16.78 22.44 -24.02
CA GLY A 192 -17.52 23.70 -23.95
C GLY A 192 -17.66 24.33 -22.56
N LYS A 193 -16.99 23.79 -21.53
CA LYS A 193 -17.03 24.34 -20.16
C LYS A 193 -15.64 24.70 -19.65
N PRO A 194 -15.52 25.71 -18.77
CA PRO A 194 -14.25 25.99 -18.10
C PRO A 194 -13.83 24.80 -17.23
N ALA A 195 -12.52 24.65 -17.04
CA ALA A 195 -11.95 23.64 -16.14
C ALA A 195 -12.47 23.85 -14.70
N ALA A 196 -13.00 22.79 -14.10
CA ALA A 196 -13.45 22.81 -12.72
C ALA A 196 -12.35 22.24 -11.81
N THR A 197 -11.87 23.02 -10.83
CA THR A 197 -10.96 22.48 -9.81
C THR A 197 -11.75 21.54 -8.91
N LEU A 198 -11.38 20.26 -8.91
CA LEU A 198 -12.04 19.24 -8.09
C LEU A 198 -11.41 19.17 -6.70
N GLY A 199 -10.09 19.37 -6.60
CA GLY A 199 -9.40 19.38 -5.32
C GLY A 199 -7.92 19.70 -5.41
N ARG A 200 -7.32 20.00 -4.26
CA ARG A 200 -5.86 20.09 -4.06
C ARG A 200 -5.40 18.87 -3.28
N LEU A 201 -4.54 18.07 -3.89
CA LEU A 201 -4.02 16.81 -3.37
C LEU A 201 -2.70 17.09 -2.64
N GLY A 202 -2.81 17.60 -1.41
CA GLY A 202 -1.69 17.80 -0.48
C GLY A 202 -0.58 18.77 -0.96
N ALA A 203 0.46 18.90 -0.14
CA ALA A 203 1.65 19.67 -0.48
C ALA A 203 2.48 18.88 -1.52
N LYS A 204 2.19 19.12 -2.80
CA LYS A 204 2.85 18.52 -3.97
C LYS A 204 2.86 16.98 -3.94
N ALA A 205 1.75 16.31 -4.23
CA ALA A 205 1.82 14.89 -4.58
C ALA A 205 2.49 14.74 -5.98
N PRO A 206 3.74 14.26 -6.12
CA PRO A 206 4.43 14.25 -7.41
C PRO A 206 3.75 13.38 -8.46
N GLU A 207 2.99 12.36 -8.02
CA GLU A 207 2.45 11.35 -8.90
C GLU A 207 1.06 10.88 -8.42
N LEU A 208 0.12 10.81 -9.35
CA LEU A 208 -1.14 10.08 -9.17
C LEU A 208 -0.90 8.62 -9.48
N LEU A 209 -1.48 7.73 -8.67
CA LEU A 209 -1.36 6.29 -8.85
C LEU A 209 -2.63 5.72 -9.47
N ALA A 210 -3.79 6.08 -8.91
CA ALA A 210 -5.09 5.61 -9.39
C ALA A 210 -6.22 6.53 -8.93
N ILE A 211 -7.32 6.48 -9.65
CA ILE A 211 -8.60 7.07 -9.25
C ILE A 211 -9.65 5.97 -9.08
N PHE A 212 -10.57 6.18 -8.16
CA PHE A 212 -11.65 5.26 -7.83
C PHE A 212 -12.94 6.06 -7.82
N VAL A 213 -13.83 5.75 -8.77
CA VAL A 213 -15.05 6.51 -8.98
C VAL A 213 -16.19 5.89 -8.19
N VAL A 214 -16.89 6.70 -7.39
CA VAL A 214 -18.14 6.32 -6.73
C VAL A 214 -19.24 7.26 -7.24
N PRO A 215 -19.88 6.95 -8.37
CA PRO A 215 -20.78 7.90 -9.06
C PRO A 215 -21.96 8.32 -8.18
N GLU A 216 -22.54 7.38 -7.45
CA GLU A 216 -23.75 7.58 -6.64
C GLU A 216 -23.52 8.60 -5.51
N SER A 217 -22.33 8.61 -4.91
CA SER A 217 -21.96 9.55 -3.86
C SER A 217 -21.30 10.83 -4.37
N LYS A 218 -21.08 10.95 -5.68
CA LYS A 218 -20.30 12.03 -6.32
C LYS A 218 -18.92 12.20 -5.67
N ARG A 219 -18.28 11.08 -5.31
CA ARG A 219 -16.93 11.08 -4.72
C ARG A 219 -15.93 10.37 -5.63
N LEU A 220 -14.68 10.83 -5.54
CA LEU A 220 -13.52 10.14 -6.05
C LEU A 220 -12.59 9.82 -4.89
N GLY A 221 -12.19 8.55 -4.78
CA GLY A 221 -10.96 8.19 -4.08
C GLY A 221 -9.78 8.40 -5.04
N VAL A 222 -8.74 9.10 -4.61
CA VAL A 222 -7.56 9.39 -5.42
C VAL A 222 -6.33 8.92 -4.66
N LEU A 223 -5.69 7.86 -5.14
CA LEU A 223 -4.42 7.39 -4.59
C LEU A 223 -3.28 8.18 -5.21
N VAL A 224 -2.42 8.70 -4.35
CA VAL A 224 -1.25 9.51 -4.74
C VAL A 224 -0.01 8.97 -4.05
N LYS A 225 1.15 9.23 -4.66
CA LYS A 225 2.44 9.06 -4.00
C LYS A 225 2.79 10.34 -3.23
N PRO A 226 2.99 10.31 -1.90
CA PRO A 226 3.37 11.51 -1.14
C PRO A 226 4.77 12.02 -1.49
N ALA A 227 4.98 13.33 -1.46
CA ALA A 227 6.30 13.97 -1.63
C ALA A 227 7.14 14.02 -0.35
N ASP A 228 6.55 13.74 0.81
CA ASP A 228 7.12 14.12 2.10
C ASP A 228 8.35 13.29 2.50
N GLY A 229 8.69 12.25 1.73
CA GLY A 229 9.86 11.40 1.97
C GLY A 229 9.75 10.57 3.24
N LYS A 230 8.58 10.50 3.89
CA LYS A 230 8.39 9.80 5.18
C LYS A 230 8.13 8.30 5.03
N GLY A 231 8.49 7.73 3.89
CA GLY A 231 8.32 6.31 3.62
C GLY A 231 6.89 5.88 3.29
N VAL A 232 5.90 6.76 3.33
CA VAL A 232 4.52 6.43 2.94
C VAL A 232 4.49 6.12 1.44
N VAL A 233 4.05 4.92 1.08
CA VAL A 233 4.05 4.45 -0.32
C VAL A 233 2.91 5.08 -1.10
N GLN A 234 1.75 5.24 -0.47
CA GLN A 234 0.56 5.81 -1.06
C GLN A 234 -0.35 6.46 -0.02
N GLU A 235 -1.10 7.48 -0.43
CA GLU A 235 -2.11 8.16 0.38
C GLU A 235 -3.42 8.30 -0.41
N LEU A 236 -4.55 8.12 0.27
CA LEU A 236 -5.88 8.34 -0.30
C LEU A 236 -6.35 9.77 -0.01
N HIS A 237 -6.69 10.50 -1.06
CA HIS A 237 -7.46 11.73 -0.99
C HIS A 237 -8.89 11.48 -1.44
N VAL A 238 -9.86 12.06 -0.74
CA VAL A 238 -11.26 12.05 -1.17
C VAL A 238 -11.60 13.38 -1.82
N VAL A 239 -12.09 13.33 -3.05
CA VAL A 239 -12.40 14.50 -3.87
C VAL A 239 -13.89 14.52 -4.21
N LYS A 240 -14.49 15.70 -4.15
CA LYS A 240 -15.91 15.92 -4.49
C LYS A 240 -16.08 16.22 -5.97
N LEU A 241 -17.03 15.55 -6.61
CA LEU A 241 -17.46 15.84 -7.97
C LEU A 241 -18.58 16.88 -7.98
N PRO A 242 -18.65 17.74 -9.02
CA PRO A 242 -19.74 18.71 -9.21
C PRO A 242 -21.07 18.02 -9.57
#